data_AF-A0A7W9MU30-F1
#
_entry.id   AF-A0A7W9MU30-F1
#
_cell.length_a   1.000
_cell.length_b   1.000
_cell.length_c   1.000
_cell.angle_alpha   90.00
_cell.angle_beta   90.00
_cell.angle_gamma   90.00
#
_symmetry.space_group_name_H-M   'P 1'
#
loop_
_entity.id
_entity.type
_entity.pdbx_description
1 polymer ?
#
loop_
_entity_poly.entity_id
_entity_poly.type
_entity_poly.pdbx_seq_one_letter_code
_entity_poly.pdbx_strand_id
1 'polypeptide(L)' 'MDRSEETRAINEVVDRLAKQFPSVPSENVAEVVHQVQPEFDEAPIRDFVPLFVERGAKQRLRQTSS' A
#
# COMPACT_ATOMS: atom_id res chain seq x y z
N MET A 1 -13.52 9.94 -2.83
CA MET A 1 -12.16 9.94 -3.35
C MET A 1 -12.20 9.55 -4.82
N ASP A 2 -11.54 10.30 -5.69
CA ASP A 2 -11.33 9.88 -7.09
C ASP A 2 -10.01 9.10 -7.25
N ARG A 3 -9.70 8.65 -8.48
CA ARG A 3 -8.48 7.86 -8.78
C ARG A 3 -7.18 8.65 -8.57
N SER A 4 -7.20 9.96 -8.78
CA SER A 4 -6.03 10.83 -8.60
C SER A 4 -5.72 11.02 -7.12
N GLU A 5 -6.77 11.27 -6.33
CA GLU A 5 -6.68 11.32 -4.88
C GLU A 5 -6.23 9.96 -4.32
N GLU A 6 -6.80 8.85 -4.80
CA GLU A 6 -6.39 7.49 -4.44
C GLU A 6 -4.90 7.28 -4.69
N THR A 7 -4.41 7.62 -5.88
CA THR A 7 -2.99 7.50 -6.25
C THR A 7 -2.10 8.28 -5.28
N ARG A 8 -2.49 9.50 -4.91
CA ARG A 8 -1.76 10.30 -3.93
C ARG A 8 -1.74 9.60 -2.55
N ALA A 9 -2.87 9.13 -2.07
CA ALA A 9 -2.93 8.45 -0.78
C ALA A 9 -2.16 7.13 -0.76
N ILE A 10 -2.11 6.41 -1.89
CA ILE A 10 -1.28 5.21 -2.05
C ILE A 10 0.21 5.55 -1.95
N ASN A 11 0.67 6.66 -2.53
CA ASN A 11 2.05 7.11 -2.34
C ASN A 11 2.35 7.43 -0.86
N GLU A 12 1.40 8.06 -0.15
CA GLU A 12 1.53 8.32 1.29
C GLU A 12 1.55 7.02 2.12
N VAL A 13 0.87 5.96 1.67
CA VAL A 13 0.96 4.61 2.24
C VAL A 13 2.35 4.03 2.07
N VAL A 14 2.95 4.13 0.86
CA VAL A 14 4.34 3.70 0.61
C VAL A 14 5.29 4.38 1.58
N ASP A 15 5.19 5.71 1.73
CA ASP A 15 6.04 6.48 2.64
C ASP A 15 5.91 6.04 4.11
N ARG A 16 4.68 5.76 4.57
CA ARG A 16 4.43 5.27 5.93
C ARG A 16 5.01 3.88 6.14
N LEU A 17 4.81 2.98 5.19
CA LEU A 17 5.32 1.61 5.29
C LEU A 17 6.85 1.58 5.21
N ALA A 18 7.48 2.39 4.35
CA ALA A 18 8.94 2.49 4.28
C ALA A 18 9.55 2.94 5.62
N LYS A 19 8.89 3.88 6.32
CA LYS A 19 9.28 4.28 7.69
C LYS A 19 9.06 3.17 8.73
N GLN A 20 8.02 2.37 8.57
CA GLN A 20 7.70 1.27 9.49
C GLN A 20 8.59 0.03 9.29
N PHE A 21 9.11 -0.19 8.09
CA PHE A 21 9.97 -1.31 7.71
C PHE A 21 11.35 -0.82 7.23
N PRO A 22 12.16 -0.18 8.08
CA PRO A 22 13.42 0.45 7.66
C PRO A 22 14.49 -0.56 7.18
N SER A 23 14.32 -1.85 7.46
CA SER A 23 15.19 -2.92 6.95
C SER A 23 14.82 -3.40 5.54
N VAL A 24 13.67 -2.96 5.00
CA VAL A 24 13.23 -3.31 3.65
C VAL A 24 13.50 -2.13 2.72
N PRO A 25 14.13 -2.32 1.55
CA PRO A 25 14.31 -1.26 0.56
C PRO A 25 12.97 -0.61 0.20
N SER A 26 12.95 0.73 0.09
CA SER A 26 11.72 1.47 -0.22
C SER A 26 11.09 1.07 -1.55
N GLU A 27 11.91 0.68 -2.53
CA GLU A 27 11.45 0.13 -3.81
C GLU A 27 10.64 -1.17 -3.63
N ASN A 28 11.09 -2.06 -2.75
CA ASN A 28 10.37 -3.31 -2.46
C ASN A 28 9.08 -3.03 -1.68
N VAL A 29 9.07 -2.03 -0.80
CA VAL A 29 7.84 -1.57 -0.13
C VAL A 29 6.82 -1.06 -1.15
N ALA A 30 7.26 -0.22 -2.09
CA ALA A 30 6.42 0.29 -3.17
C ALA A 30 5.86 -0.85 -4.03
N GLU A 31 6.72 -1.81 -4.40
CA GLU A 31 6.31 -2.98 -5.17
C GLU A 31 5.20 -3.78 -4.47
N VAL A 32 5.37 -4.08 -3.18
CA VAL A 32 4.37 -4.83 -2.41
C VAL A 32 3.05 -4.06 -2.31
N VAL A 33 3.08 -2.74 -2.15
CA VAL A 33 1.88 -1.89 -2.17
C VAL A 33 1.18 -1.97 -3.52
N HIS A 34 1.92 -1.83 -4.62
CA HIS A 34 1.38 -1.92 -5.98
C HIS A 34 0.88 -3.32 -6.35
N GLN A 35 1.40 -4.38 -5.72
CA GLN A 35 0.87 -5.74 -5.88
C GLN A 35 -0.45 -5.97 -5.14
N VAL A 36 -0.79 -5.16 -4.13
CA VAL A 36 -2.03 -5.28 -3.36
C VAL A 36 -3.14 -4.38 -3.94
N GLN A 37 -2.78 -3.21 -4.48
CA GLN A 37 -3.75 -2.22 -4.99
C GLN A 37 -4.79 -2.78 -5.99
N PRO A 38 -4.43 -3.62 -6.99
CA PRO A 38 -5.38 -4.14 -7.98
C PRO A 38 -6.51 -5.01 -7.38
N GLU A 39 -6.33 -5.55 -6.17
CA GLU A 39 -7.37 -6.33 -5.48
C GLU A 39 -8.62 -5.50 -5.16
N PHE A 40 -8.52 -4.17 -5.22
CA PHE A 40 -9.59 -3.24 -4.92
C PHE A 40 -10.07 -2.46 -6.16
N ASP A 41 -9.69 -2.87 -7.37
CA ASP A 41 -10.07 -2.13 -8.58
C ASP A 41 -11.57 -2.10 -8.87
N GLU A 42 -12.34 -3.03 -8.31
CA GLU A 42 -13.81 -3.05 -8.42
C GLU A 42 -14.52 -2.43 -7.19
N ALA A 43 -13.76 -1.91 -6.22
CA ALA A 43 -14.35 -1.35 -5.00
C ALA A 43 -15.25 -0.14 -5.32
N PRO A 44 -16.53 -0.14 -4.87
CA PRO A 44 -17.46 0.96 -5.17
C PRO A 44 -17.18 2.22 -4.35
N ILE A 45 -16.52 2.10 -3.19
CA ILE A 45 -16.15 3.21 -2.31
C ILE A 45 -14.63 3.27 -2.21
N ARG A 46 -14.04 4.32 -2.79
CA ARG A 46 -12.59 4.48 -2.91
C ARG A 46 -11.91 5.01 -1.66
N ASP A 47 -12.64 5.69 -0.78
CA ASP A 47 -12.10 6.31 0.45
C ASP A 47 -11.39 5.30 1.37
N PHE A 48 -11.78 4.02 1.32
CA PHE A 48 -11.19 2.96 2.13
C PHE A 48 -10.10 2.16 1.42
N VAL A 49 -9.92 2.34 0.10
CA VAL A 49 -8.93 1.60 -0.69
C VAL A 49 -7.51 1.79 -0.12
N PRO A 50 -7.02 3.01 0.17
CA PRO A 50 -5.68 3.18 0.73
C PRO A 50 -5.48 2.44 2.07
N LEU A 51 -6.51 2.41 2.91
CA LEU A 51 -6.47 1.73 4.20
C LEU A 51 -6.36 0.21 4.03
N PHE A 52 -7.10 -0.38 3.09
CA PHE A 52 -7.04 -1.82 2.84
C PHE A 52 -5.72 -2.22 2.17
N VAL A 53 -5.24 -1.41 1.23
CA VAL A 53 -3.93 -1.62 0.60
C VAL A 53 -2.81 -1.56 1.64
N GLU A 54 -2.81 -0.57 2.52
CA GLU A 54 -1.83 -0.45 3.60
C GLU A 54 -1.82 -1.69 4.51
N ARG A 55 -3.00 -2.19 4.89
CA ARG A 55 -3.14 -3.40 5.72
C ARG A 55 -2.61 -4.64 5.01
N GLY A 56 -2.97 -4.84 3.74
CA GLY A 56 -2.53 -5.98 2.94
C GLY A 56 -1.02 -5.97 2.71
N ALA A 57 -0.47 -4.82 2.33
CA ALA A 57 0.96 -4.65 2.12
C ALA A 57 1.76 -4.86 3.42
N LYS A 58 1.28 -4.30 4.53
CA LYS A 58 1.87 -4.52 5.86
C LYS A 58 1.92 -5.99 6.24
N GLN A 59 0.87 -6.76 5.94
CA GLN A 59 0.86 -8.19 6.22
C GLN A 59 1.90 -8.94 5.38
N ARG A 60 2.00 -8.65 4.08
CA ARG A 60 3.00 -9.25 3.18
C ARG A 60 4.42 -8.90 3.59
N LEU A 61 4.70 -7.63 3.88
CA LEU A 61 6.03 -7.18 4.32
C LEU A 61 6.50 -7.91 5.58
N ARG A 62 5.63 -8.13 6.57
CA ARG A 62 5.96 -8.90 7.79
C ARG A 62 6.33 -10.36 7.50
N GLN A 63 5.81 -10.94 6.43
CA GLN A 63 6.12 -12.32 6.04
C GLN A 63 7.47 -12.40 5.31
N THR A 64 7.80 -11.40 4.50
CA THR A 64 9.05 -11.36 3.72
C THR A 64 10.25 -10.88 4.55
N SER A 65 10.03 -10.08 5.61
CA SER A 65 11.09 -9.56 6.47
C SER A 65 11.47 -10.48 7.65
N SER A 66 10.93 -11.70 7.69
CA SER A 66 11.14 -12.67 8.77
C SER A 66 12.21 -13.71 8.44
#